data_AF-A0A355GUV5-F1
#
_entry.id   AF-A0A355GUV5-F1
#
_cell.length_a   1.000
_cell.length_b   1.000
_cell.length_c   1.000
_cell.angle_alpha   90.00
_cell.angle_beta   90.00
_cell.angle_gamma   90.00
#
_symmetry.space_group_name_H-M   'P 1'
#
loop_
_entity.id
_entity.type
_entity.pdbx_description
1 polymer ?
#
loop_
_entity_poly.entity_id
_entity_poly.type
_entity_poly.pdbx_seq_one_letter_code
_entity_poly.pdbx_strand_id
1 'polypeptide(L)'
;MILFVDILKELRAKSGLSQGQLAKEVGVSPGNVSDWETGKTKPGYSALASLARFFGVSADYLLELTPENPGIKKPNVTLSCDGVPLAESEADLIAMYRLVPDADKQTIFDIAKLKYEQSTGEKVSIYSTYSDTSKKQKDAPADDGKIASGNA
;
A
#
# COMPACT_ATOMS: atom_id res chain seq x y z
N MET A 1 9.65 -10.83 -25.12
CA MET A 1 9.91 -9.40 -24.84
C MET A 1 8.55 -8.73 -24.73
N ILE A 2 8.21 -8.17 -23.57
CA ILE A 2 6.92 -7.51 -23.35
C ILE A 2 7.05 -6.09 -23.90
N LEU A 3 6.16 -5.68 -24.81
CA LEU A 3 6.16 -4.34 -25.40
C LEU A 3 5.04 -3.50 -24.80
N PHE A 4 5.29 -2.21 -24.61
CA PHE A 4 4.33 -1.22 -24.10
C PHE A 4 3.00 -1.25 -24.86
N VAL A 5 3.06 -1.46 -26.18
CA VAL A 5 1.88 -1.58 -27.05
C VAL A 5 0.94 -2.70 -26.58
N ASP A 6 1.51 -3.84 -26.23
CA ASP A 6 0.76 -5.02 -25.78
C ASP A 6 0.22 -4.80 -24.37
N ILE A 7 1.05 -4.22 -23.48
CA ILE A 7 0.64 -3.86 -22.11
C ILE A 7 -0.57 -2.90 -22.15
N LEU A 8 -0.51 -1.85 -22.96
CA LEU A 8 -1.56 -0.84 -23.03
C LEU A 8 -2.87 -1.44 -23.55
N LYS A 9 -2.81 -2.25 -24.61
CA LYS A 9 -3.98 -2.96 -25.15
C LYS A 9 -4.60 -3.91 -24.13
N GLU A 10 -3.77 -4.65 -23.42
CA GLU A 10 -4.21 -5.59 -22.40
C GLU A 10 -4.92 -4.87 -21.25
N LEU A 11 -4.30 -3.83 -20.68
CA LEU A 11 -4.88 -3.03 -19.61
C LEU A 11 -6.21 -2.39 -20.05
N ARG A 12 -6.24 -1.81 -21.26
CA ARG A 12 -7.48 -1.23 -21.81
C ARG A 12 -8.58 -2.27 -21.97
N ALA A 13 -8.26 -3.45 -22.51
CA ALA A 13 -9.21 -4.53 -22.73
C ALA A 13 -9.74 -5.10 -21.40
N LYS A 14 -8.88 -5.28 -20.40
CA LYS A 14 -9.28 -5.72 -19.04
C LYS A 14 -10.21 -4.73 -18.36
N SER A 15 -10.04 -3.44 -18.61
CA SER A 15 -10.94 -2.39 -18.11
C SER A 15 -12.23 -2.25 -18.95
N GLY A 16 -12.40 -3.02 -20.03
CA GLY A 16 -13.59 -2.96 -20.89
C GLY A 16 -13.74 -1.65 -21.68
N LEU A 17 -12.64 -0.93 -21.92
CA LEU A 17 -12.67 0.41 -22.51
C LEU A 17 -12.38 0.38 -24.02
N SER A 18 -13.07 1.24 -24.77
CA SER A 18 -12.62 1.65 -26.10
C SER A 18 -11.42 2.61 -26.01
N GLN A 19 -10.68 2.78 -27.11
CA GLN A 19 -9.56 3.73 -27.16
C GLN A 19 -10.00 5.17 -26.85
N GLY A 20 -11.18 5.58 -27.33
CA GLY A 20 -11.73 6.91 -27.06
C GLY A 20 -12.14 7.10 -25.59
N GLN A 21 -12.67 6.06 -24.94
CA GLN A 21 -12.96 6.11 -23.51
C GLN A 21 -11.67 6.22 -22.69
N LEU A 22 -10.67 5.40 -22.99
CA LEU A 22 -9.36 5.50 -22.33
C LEU A 22 -8.76 6.90 -22.50
N ALA A 23 -8.83 7.47 -23.71
CA ALA A 23 -8.32 8.80 -23.98
C ALA A 23 -9.00 9.86 -23.10
N LYS A 24 -10.32 9.74 -22.90
CA LYS A 24 -11.09 10.63 -22.02
C LYS A 24 -10.65 10.51 -20.56
N GLU A 25 -10.50 9.29 -20.05
CA GLU A 25 -10.10 9.05 -18.65
C GLU A 25 -8.68 9.56 -18.36
N VAL A 26 -7.78 9.45 -19.33
CA VAL A 26 -6.37 9.83 -19.20
C VAL A 26 -6.12 11.30 -19.61
N GLY A 27 -7.14 12.00 -20.12
CA GLY A 27 -7.06 13.42 -20.49
C GLY A 27 -6.25 13.69 -21.77
N VAL A 28 -6.34 12.80 -22.77
CA VAL A 28 -5.62 12.91 -24.05
C VAL A 28 -6.55 12.76 -25.25
N SER A 29 -6.04 13.02 -26.46
CA SER A 29 -6.82 12.81 -27.68
C SER A 29 -6.97 11.30 -27.98
N PRO A 30 -8.10 10.85 -28.58
CA PRO A 30 -8.25 9.46 -29.03
C PRO A 30 -7.16 9.02 -30.02
N GLY A 31 -6.68 9.95 -30.86
CA GLY A 31 -5.57 9.72 -31.79
C GLY A 31 -4.27 9.35 -31.10
N ASN A 32 -4.00 9.94 -29.92
CA ASN A 32 -2.81 9.59 -29.14
C ASN A 32 -2.87 8.12 -28.69
N VAL A 33 -4.00 7.67 -28.14
CA VAL A 33 -4.16 6.27 -27.71
C VAL A 33 -4.02 5.30 -28.88
N SER A 34 -4.59 5.61 -30.04
CA SER A 34 -4.42 4.82 -31.26
C SER A 34 -2.94 4.77 -31.71
N ASP A 35 -2.26 5.91 -31.75
CA ASP A 35 -0.85 5.99 -32.15
C ASP A 35 0.05 5.22 -31.16
N TRP A 36 -0.30 5.20 -29.87
CA TRP A 36 0.40 4.42 -28.85
C TRP A 36 0.16 2.92 -29.01
N GLU A 37 -1.08 2.48 -29.21
CA GLU A 37 -1.44 1.07 -29.40
C GLU A 37 -1.02 0.50 -30.77
N THR A 38 -0.58 1.35 -31.69
CA THR A 38 0.02 0.94 -32.97
C THR A 38 1.54 1.08 -32.99
N GLY A 39 2.13 1.61 -31.90
CA GLY A 39 3.57 1.83 -31.78
C GLY A 39 4.11 2.98 -32.64
N LYS A 40 3.24 3.79 -33.24
CA LYS A 40 3.63 4.95 -34.07
C LYS A 40 4.25 6.06 -33.24
N THR A 41 3.76 6.27 -32.02
CA THR A 41 4.36 7.20 -31.05
C THR A 41 4.35 6.58 -29.65
N LYS A 42 5.12 7.16 -28.73
CA LYS A 42 5.11 6.79 -27.30
C LYS A 42 4.46 7.91 -26.48
N PRO A 43 3.80 7.60 -25.35
CA PRO A 43 3.29 8.62 -24.46
C PRO A 43 4.43 9.45 -23.88
N GLY A 44 4.20 10.77 -23.74
CA GLY A 44 5.08 11.62 -22.95
C GLY A 44 4.92 11.37 -21.45
N TYR A 45 5.77 12.01 -20.64
CA TYR A 45 5.78 11.84 -19.17
C TYR A 45 4.41 12.04 -18.51
N SER A 46 3.68 13.10 -18.86
CA SER A 46 2.38 13.41 -18.26
C SER A 46 1.31 12.36 -18.59
N ALA A 47 1.28 11.89 -19.84
CA ALA A 47 0.37 10.85 -20.29
C ALA A 47 0.70 9.50 -19.62
N LEU A 48 1.99 9.16 -19.55
CA LEU A 48 2.45 7.93 -18.88
C LEU A 48 2.08 7.92 -17.39
N ALA A 49 2.28 9.03 -16.68
CA ALA A 49 1.88 9.15 -15.28
C ALA A 49 0.36 9.04 -15.10
N SER A 50 -0.41 9.58 -16.04
CA SER A 50 -1.87 9.49 -16.02
C SER A 50 -2.36 8.07 -16.28
N LEU A 51 -1.74 7.34 -17.23
CA LEU A 51 -1.99 5.92 -17.47
C LEU A 51 -1.68 5.07 -16.22
N ALA A 52 -0.52 5.29 -15.60
CA ALA A 52 -0.11 4.58 -14.40
C ALA A 52 -1.11 4.75 -13.26
N ARG A 53 -1.54 5.99 -13.00
CA ARG A 53 -2.56 6.30 -11.98
C ARG A 53 -3.92 5.68 -12.31
N PHE A 54 -4.37 5.81 -13.56
CA PHE A 54 -5.66 5.31 -14.00
C PHE A 54 -5.77 3.79 -13.87
N PHE A 55 -4.74 3.05 -14.28
CA PHE A 55 -4.72 1.59 -14.20
C PHE A 55 -4.22 1.05 -12.85
N GLY A 56 -3.76 1.90 -11.94
CA GLY A 56 -3.20 1.49 -10.65
C GLY A 56 -1.92 0.66 -10.78
N VAL A 57 -1.12 0.89 -11.82
CA VAL A 57 0.14 0.18 -12.09
C VAL A 57 1.34 1.11 -11.92
N SER A 58 2.54 0.54 -11.74
CA SER A 58 3.76 1.35 -11.70
C SER A 58 4.13 1.88 -13.09
N ALA A 59 4.81 3.03 -13.13
CA ALA A 59 5.40 3.53 -14.38
C ALA A 59 6.44 2.55 -14.93
N ASP A 60 7.20 1.87 -14.05
CA ASP A 60 8.17 0.84 -14.41
C ASP A 60 7.55 -0.29 -15.23
N TYR A 61 6.33 -0.72 -14.88
CA TYR A 61 5.61 -1.73 -15.64
C TYR A 61 5.30 -1.24 -17.06
N LEU A 62 4.78 -0.02 -17.20
CA LEU A 62 4.50 0.59 -18.51
C LEU A 62 5.78 0.87 -19.32
N LEU A 63 6.90 1.11 -18.65
CA LEU A 63 8.21 1.35 -19.26
C LEU A 63 8.97 0.05 -19.60
N GLU A 64 8.34 -1.12 -19.43
CA GLU A 64 8.95 -2.42 -19.72
C GLU A 64 10.19 -2.71 -18.83
N LEU A 65 10.23 -2.10 -17.64
CA LEU A 65 11.32 -2.20 -16.67
C LEU A 65 11.15 -3.37 -15.69
N THR A 66 10.20 -4.28 -15.95
CA THR A 66 9.92 -5.43 -15.07
C THR A 66 11.13 -6.37 -14.92
N PRO A 67 11.22 -7.13 -13.81
CA PRO A 67 12.40 -7.91 -13.42
C PRO A 67 12.87 -8.99 -14.40
N GLU A 68 12.06 -9.29 -15.43
CA GLU A 68 12.41 -10.23 -16.51
C GLU A 68 13.31 -9.58 -17.59
N ASN A 69 13.57 -8.28 -17.48
CA ASN A 69 14.56 -7.59 -18.30
C ASN A 69 15.94 -7.74 -17.65
N PRO A 70 16.88 -8.53 -18.22
CA PRO A 70 18.16 -8.87 -17.58
C PRO A 70 19.09 -7.66 -17.31
N GLY A 71 18.72 -6.45 -17.76
CA GLY A 71 19.43 -5.21 -17.50
C GLY A 71 18.98 -4.45 -16.24
N ILE A 72 17.85 -4.81 -15.63
CA ILE A 72 17.34 -4.14 -14.43
C ILE A 72 17.53 -5.08 -13.25
N LYS A 73 18.69 -4.91 -12.60
CA LYS A 73 18.86 -5.38 -11.23
C LYS A 73 17.68 -4.80 -10.46
N LYS A 74 16.87 -5.65 -9.82
CA LYS A 74 15.81 -5.24 -8.89
C LYS A 74 16.32 -4.01 -8.12
N PRO A 75 15.52 -2.97 -7.85
CA PRO A 75 15.82 -2.21 -6.66
C PRO A 75 15.86 -3.28 -5.57
N ASN A 76 17.06 -3.54 -5.04
CA ASN A 76 17.17 -4.18 -3.76
C ASN A 76 16.32 -3.23 -2.91
N VAL A 77 15.08 -3.61 -2.62
CA VAL A 77 14.29 -2.88 -1.65
C VAL A 77 15.02 -3.18 -0.38
N THR A 78 16.05 -2.38 -0.12
CA THR A 78 16.75 -2.34 1.14
C THR A 78 15.68 -1.90 2.10
N LEU A 79 15.07 -2.88 2.77
CA LEU A 79 14.10 -2.61 3.81
C LEU A 79 14.82 -1.68 4.79
N SER A 80 14.25 -0.50 5.01
CA SER A 80 14.84 0.50 5.89
C SER A 80 13.83 0.93 6.94
N CYS A 81 14.33 1.18 8.15
CA CYS A 81 13.58 1.82 9.22
C CYS A 81 14.26 3.16 9.50
N ASP A 82 13.48 4.26 9.50
CA ASP A 82 13.99 5.61 9.73
C ASP A 82 15.16 6.04 8.80
N GLY A 83 15.15 5.51 7.57
CA GLY A 83 16.21 5.76 6.58
C GLY A 83 17.46 4.91 6.75
N VAL A 84 17.52 4.04 7.75
CA VAL A 84 18.64 3.11 8.00
C VAL A 84 18.29 1.73 7.43
N PRO A 85 19.15 1.12 6.60
CA PRO A 85 19.00 -0.27 6.16
C PRO A 85 18.85 -1.23 7.34
N LEU A 86 17.85 -2.12 7.26
CA LEU A 86 17.65 -3.17 8.25
C LEU A 86 18.77 -4.21 8.15
N ALA A 87 19.34 -4.58 9.28
CA ALA A 87 20.23 -5.71 9.42
C ALA A 87 19.48 -7.04 9.23
N GLU A 88 20.21 -8.13 8.95
CA GLU A 88 19.62 -9.45 8.74
C GLU A 88 18.75 -9.91 9.92
N SER A 89 19.22 -9.68 11.15
CA SER A 89 18.48 -10.02 12.37
C SER A 89 17.17 -9.25 12.51
N GLU A 90 17.10 -8.01 12.02
CA GLU A 90 15.87 -7.21 12.06
C GLU A 90 14.88 -7.68 11.00
N ALA A 91 15.38 -8.05 9.81
CA ALA A 91 14.56 -8.66 8.77
C ALA A 91 13.98 -10.00 9.22
N ASP A 92 14.78 -10.84 9.89
CA ASP A 92 14.34 -12.11 10.46
C ASP A 92 13.26 -11.92 11.52
N LEU A 93 13.43 -10.95 12.43
CA LEU A 93 12.41 -10.62 13.43
C LEU A 93 11.08 -10.24 12.78
N ILE A 94 11.11 -9.41 11.72
CA ILE A 94 9.92 -9.03 10.96
C ILE A 94 9.29 -10.25 10.29
N ALA A 95 10.10 -11.13 9.70
CA ALA A 95 9.62 -12.35 9.07
C ALA A 95 8.93 -13.26 10.09
N MET A 96 9.53 -13.45 11.27
CA MET A 96 8.93 -14.21 12.37
C MET A 96 7.62 -13.56 12.85
N TYR A 97 7.61 -12.25 13.08
CA TYR A 97 6.43 -11.50 13.53
C TYR A 97 5.22 -11.67 12.58
N ARG A 98 5.45 -11.77 11.27
CA ARG A 98 4.37 -12.00 10.28
C ARG A 98 3.72 -13.38 10.41
N LEU A 99 4.43 -14.36 10.96
CA LEU A 99 3.94 -15.73 11.16
C LEU A 99 3.22 -15.92 12.50
N VAL A 100 3.34 -14.95 13.42
CA VAL A 100 2.72 -15.01 14.74
C VAL A 100 1.22 -14.64 14.64
N PRO A 101 0.31 -15.36 15.32
CA PRO A 101 -1.10 -15.00 15.39
C PRO A 101 -1.33 -13.60 15.95
N ASP A 102 -2.38 -12.91 15.49
CA ASP A 102 -2.67 -11.53 15.92
C ASP A 102 -2.85 -11.39 17.44
N ALA A 103 -3.37 -12.43 18.10
CA ALA A 103 -3.52 -12.49 19.54
C ALA A 103 -2.19 -12.35 20.30
N ASP A 104 -1.10 -12.86 19.73
CA ASP A 104 0.21 -12.93 20.40
C ASP A 104 1.16 -11.80 19.97
N LYS A 105 0.82 -11.03 18.94
CA LYS A 105 1.61 -9.89 18.48
C LYS A 105 1.78 -8.82 19.55
N GLN A 106 0.76 -8.61 20.39
CA GLN A 106 0.82 -7.65 21.49
C GLN A 106 1.90 -8.04 22.51
N THR A 107 2.01 -9.33 22.84
CA THR A 107 3.03 -9.84 23.76
C THR A 107 4.44 -9.59 23.25
N ILE A 108 4.66 -9.67 21.94
CA ILE A 108 5.98 -9.35 21.34
C ILE A 108 6.35 -7.88 21.59
N PHE A 109 5.40 -6.96 21.40
CA PHE A 109 5.64 -5.54 21.70
C PHE A 109 5.89 -5.29 23.19
N ASP A 110 5.14 -5.96 24.07
CA ASP A 110 5.30 -5.80 25.52
C ASP A 110 6.68 -6.29 25.98
N ILE A 111 7.15 -7.42 25.44
CA ILE A 111 8.51 -7.94 25.71
C ILE A 111 9.58 -6.98 25.18
N ALA A 112 9.42 -6.50 23.94
CA ALA A 112 10.36 -5.54 23.34
C ALA A 112 10.45 -4.25 24.16
N LYS A 113 9.29 -3.73 24.61
CA LYS A 113 9.20 -2.58 25.51
C LYS A 113 9.91 -2.84 26.83
N LEU A 114 9.60 -3.95 27.50
CA LEU A 114 10.22 -4.31 28.77
C LEU A 114 11.75 -4.33 28.66
N LYS A 115 12.27 -4.90 27.57
CA LYS A 115 13.72 -4.94 27.31
C LYS A 115 14.31 -3.56 27.03
N TYR A 116 13.61 -2.73 26.26
CA TYR A 116 14.03 -1.35 26.03
C TYR A 116 14.15 -0.57 27.35
N GLU A 117 13.11 -0.58 28.18
CA GLU A 117 13.08 0.16 29.44
C GLU A 117 14.17 -0.33 30.42
N GLN A 118 14.48 -1.64 30.43
CA GLN A 118 15.57 -2.21 31.22
C GLN A 118 16.95 -1.75 30.75
N SER A 119 17.14 -1.53 29.44
CA SER A 119 18.44 -1.19 28.87
C SER A 119 18.73 0.31 28.84
N THR A 120 17.71 1.16 28.67
CA THR A 120 17.87 2.61 28.57
C THR A 120 17.52 3.36 29.85
N GLY A 121 16.71 2.75 30.73
CA GLY A 121 16.12 3.42 31.90
C GLY A 121 15.02 4.43 31.53
N GLU A 122 14.72 4.60 30.25
CA GLU A 122 13.70 5.51 29.73
C GLU A 122 12.37 4.78 29.59
N LYS A 123 11.27 5.40 30.05
CA LYS A 123 9.92 4.88 29.85
C LYS A 123 9.38 5.35 28.51
N VAL A 124 8.88 4.41 27.69
CA VAL A 124 8.31 4.73 26.38
C VAL A 124 6.85 4.33 26.31
N SER A 125 6.02 5.25 25.79
CA SER A 125 4.63 4.98 25.46
C SER A 125 4.50 4.56 24.00
N ILE A 126 4.60 3.26 23.72
CA ILE A 126 4.47 2.70 22.36
C ILE A 126 3.00 2.49 21.90
N TYR A 127 2.02 2.75 22.78
CA TYR A 127 0.65 2.26 22.60
C TYR A 127 -0.27 3.15 21.73
N SER A 128 0.18 4.35 21.34
CA SER A 128 -0.68 5.32 20.64
C SER A 128 -0.97 4.97 19.18
N THR A 129 -0.18 4.10 18.54
CA THR A 129 -0.26 3.86 17.08
C THR A 129 -1.02 2.59 16.68
N TYR A 130 -1.40 1.73 17.63
CA TYR A 130 -1.98 0.41 17.35
C TYR A 130 -3.37 0.17 17.96
N SER A 131 -3.88 1.08 18.80
CA SER A 131 -5.15 0.92 19.51
C SER A 131 -6.41 1.28 18.69
N ASP A 132 -6.27 1.71 17.42
CA ASP A 132 -7.40 2.15 16.60
C ASP A 132 -8.28 1.02 16.01
N THR A 133 -7.89 -0.25 16.12
CA THR A 133 -8.67 -1.36 15.52
C THR A 133 -9.57 -2.14 16.48
N SER A 134 -9.64 -1.76 17.77
CA SER A 134 -10.50 -2.45 18.76
C SER A 134 -11.46 -1.51 19.50
N LYS A 135 -12.16 -0.63 18.77
CA LYS A 135 -13.39 0.02 19.25
C LYS A 135 -14.47 0.10 18.18
N LYS A 136 -15.08 -1.04 17.85
CA LYS A 136 -16.49 -1.09 17.45
C LYS A 136 -17.12 -2.35 18.03
N GLN A 137 -18.00 -2.15 19.00
CA GLN A 137 -19.31 -2.78 19.16
C GLN A 137 -19.62 -3.10 20.63
N LYS A 138 -20.19 -2.12 21.33
CA LYS A 138 -21.16 -2.33 22.42
C LYS A 138 -22.08 -1.10 22.48
N ASP A 139 -23.07 -1.08 21.59
CA ASP A 139 -24.31 -0.35 21.84
C ASP A 139 -25.43 -1.38 21.78
N ALA A 140 -25.83 -1.87 22.95
CA ALA A 140 -27.13 -2.50 23.17
C ALA A 140 -27.99 -1.48 23.96
N PRO A 141 -29.26 -1.31 23.62
CA PRO A 141 -30.07 -0.21 24.14
C PRO A 141 -30.55 -0.45 25.57
N ALA A 142 -30.84 0.67 26.23
CA ALA A 142 -31.29 0.84 27.60
C ALA A 142 -32.55 0.04 27.97
N ASP A 143 -32.65 -0.39 29.24
CA ASP A 143 -33.83 -0.09 30.05
C ASP A 143 -33.59 -0.26 31.56
N ASP A 144 -34.37 0.51 32.32
CA ASP A 144 -34.76 0.39 33.72
C ASP A 144 -33.79 0.69 34.87
N GLY A 145 -34.18 1.71 35.67
CA GLY A 145 -33.88 1.69 37.09
C GLY A 145 -33.67 3.03 37.82
N LYS A 146 -34.73 3.85 37.91
CA LYS A 146 -35.19 4.52 39.14
C LYS A 146 -34.13 5.11 40.12
N ILE A 147 -34.16 6.43 40.33
CA ILE A 147 -34.06 7.02 41.69
C ILE A 147 -35.02 8.21 41.84
N ALA A 148 -35.59 8.29 43.03
CA ALA A 148 -36.73 9.10 43.41
C ALA A 148 -36.35 10.40 44.14
N SER A 149 -37.38 11.24 44.37
CA SER A 149 -37.50 12.35 45.34
C SER A 149 -36.75 13.65 45.01
N GLY A 150 -37.30 14.86 45.18
CA GLY A 150 -38.59 15.32 45.69
C GLY A 150 -38.61 16.87 45.77
N ASN A 151 -39.78 17.41 46.16
CA ASN A 151 -40.08 18.78 46.63
C ASN A 151 -40.18 19.92 45.59
N ALA A 152 -41.41 20.41 45.36
CA ALA A 152 -41.99 21.58 46.05
C ALA A 152 -43.50 21.67 45.74
#